data_AF-A0A929SLY0-F1
#
_entry.id   AF-A0A929SLY0-F1
#
_cell.length_a   1.000
_cell.length_b   1.000
_cell.length_c   1.000
_cell.angle_alpha   90.00
_cell.angle_beta   90.00
_cell.angle_gamma   90.00
#
_symmetry.space_group_name_H-M   'P 1'
#
loop_
_entity.id
_entity.type
_entity.pdbx_description
1 polymer ?
#
loop_
_entity_poly.entity_id
_entity_poly.type
_entity_poly.pdbx_seq_one_letter_code
_entity_poly.pdbx_strand_id
1 'polypeptide(L)'
;MINYFNEVLTGLGISKVKLAKYLGVSRQMLYNYLSLDSLEDWPEDKKIKIKNLLGIEDGMQLSDITISTKYINEVESRLNEDIKTCKDSEIFNKIRSYNREQQELVIDLFTKLKSGLTINKDDKVVNTLEYLRDFVDMLNIYPELKYTLAYFSKFYKNRDPNEFVYDKEDQFVFESIMYYGLTMYHNKSDSKTRLSSVKLKESHDRFINEINMRNREQIGRTEELNTAKIKALKELGYAEINEKNAKEVLEKIAEIERRPKR
;
A
#
# COMPACT_ATOMS: atom_id res chain seq x y z
N MET A 1 -19.48 -20.75 -34.16
CA MET A 1 -19.65 -19.63 -33.22
C MET A 1 -18.34 -18.88 -32.98
N ILE A 2 -17.21 -19.56 -32.80
CA ILE A 2 -15.90 -18.90 -32.59
C ILE A 2 -15.31 -18.19 -33.82
N ASN A 3 -15.63 -18.62 -35.05
CA ASN A 3 -15.22 -17.88 -36.27
C ASN A 3 -15.82 -16.47 -36.31
N TYR A 4 -17.09 -16.33 -35.92
CA TYR A 4 -17.76 -15.03 -35.85
C TYR A 4 -17.18 -14.15 -34.73
N PHE A 5 -16.84 -14.74 -33.57
CA PHE A 5 -16.12 -14.01 -32.50
C PHE A 5 -14.75 -13.50 -32.97
N ASN A 6 -14.01 -14.29 -33.75
CA ASN A 6 -12.74 -13.85 -34.35
C ASN A 6 -12.93 -12.72 -35.36
N GLU A 7 -13.99 -12.74 -36.16
CA GLU A 7 -14.37 -11.67 -37.08
C GLU A 7 -14.72 -10.38 -36.33
N VAL A 8 -15.52 -10.48 -35.27
CA VAL A 8 -15.85 -9.34 -34.39
C VAL A 8 -14.60 -8.74 -33.77
N LEU A 9 -13.70 -9.55 -33.21
CA LEU A 9 -12.42 -9.07 -32.67
C LEU A 9 -11.56 -8.37 -33.73
N THR A 10 -11.55 -8.89 -34.96
CA THR A 10 -10.77 -8.33 -36.07
C THR A 10 -11.36 -7.00 -36.51
N GLY A 11 -12.68 -6.89 -36.65
CA GLY A 11 -13.35 -5.63 -36.98
C GLY A 11 -13.26 -4.58 -35.87
N LEU A 12 -13.09 -4.99 -34.61
CA LEU A 12 -12.80 -4.11 -33.48
C LEU A 12 -11.31 -3.75 -33.34
N GLY A 13 -10.42 -4.31 -34.18
CA GLY A 13 -8.97 -4.07 -34.09
C GLY A 13 -8.33 -4.63 -32.81
N ILE A 14 -8.96 -5.60 -32.15
CA ILE A 14 -8.47 -6.18 -30.89
C ILE A 14 -7.48 -7.30 -31.20
N SER A 15 -6.20 -7.05 -30.95
CA SER A 15 -5.18 -8.08 -31.11
C SER A 15 -5.31 -9.19 -30.06
N LYS A 16 -4.87 -10.42 -30.41
CA LYS A 16 -4.81 -11.56 -29.47
C LYS A 16 -3.96 -11.24 -28.23
N VAL A 17 -2.95 -10.40 -28.38
CA VAL A 17 -2.11 -9.92 -27.27
C VAL A 17 -2.92 -9.03 -26.31
N LYS A 18 -3.67 -8.07 -26.84
CA LYS A 18 -4.54 -7.19 -26.04
C LYS A 18 -5.63 -8.00 -25.32
N LEU A 19 -6.24 -8.94 -26.01
CA LEU A 19 -7.30 -9.79 -25.46
C LEU A 19 -6.80 -10.69 -24.32
N ALA A 20 -5.64 -11.34 -24.47
CA ALA A 20 -5.05 -12.18 -23.43
C ALA A 20 -4.77 -11.38 -22.15
N LYS A 21 -4.29 -10.14 -22.31
CA LYS A 21 -4.02 -9.23 -21.20
C LYS A 21 -5.29 -8.85 -20.44
N TYR A 22 -6.36 -8.48 -21.16
CA TYR A 22 -7.66 -8.15 -20.55
C TYR A 22 -8.29 -9.34 -19.79
N LEU A 23 -8.17 -10.55 -20.35
CA LEU A 23 -8.67 -11.77 -19.72
C LEU A 23 -7.82 -12.24 -18.54
N GLY A 24 -6.59 -11.73 -18.40
CA GLY A 24 -5.64 -12.14 -17.36
C GLY A 24 -5.09 -13.55 -17.59
N VAL A 25 -4.84 -13.93 -18.85
CA VAL A 25 -4.42 -15.29 -19.23
C VAL A 25 -3.16 -15.27 -20.09
N SER A 26 -2.43 -16.39 -20.13
CA SER A 26 -1.30 -16.53 -21.04
C SER A 26 -1.79 -16.62 -22.49
N ARG A 27 -0.92 -16.27 -23.46
CA ARG A 27 -1.27 -16.36 -24.89
C ARG A 27 -1.62 -17.79 -25.29
N GLN A 28 -0.86 -18.78 -24.82
CA GLN A 28 -1.11 -20.19 -25.10
C GLN A 28 -2.51 -20.60 -24.65
N MET A 29 -2.92 -20.12 -23.49
CA MET A 29 -4.20 -20.46 -22.91
C MET A 29 -5.35 -19.75 -23.66
N LEU A 30 -5.14 -18.51 -24.12
CA LEU A 30 -6.08 -17.87 -25.04
C LEU A 30 -6.25 -18.67 -26.34
N TYR A 31 -5.18 -19.24 -26.92
CA TYR A 31 -5.30 -20.10 -28.10
C TYR A 31 -6.09 -21.38 -27.79
N ASN A 32 -5.89 -21.99 -26.62
CA ASN A 32 -6.66 -23.16 -26.20
C ASN A 32 -8.17 -22.85 -26.10
N TYR A 33 -8.53 -21.65 -25.64
CA TYR A 33 -9.93 -21.23 -25.60
C TYR A 33 -10.50 -20.92 -26.98
N LEU A 34 -9.70 -20.30 -27.85
CA LEU A 34 -10.09 -20.02 -29.23
C LEU A 34 -10.16 -21.29 -30.10
N SER A 35 -9.63 -22.43 -29.63
CA SER A 35 -9.76 -23.73 -30.31
C SER A 35 -10.99 -24.53 -29.86
N LEU A 36 -11.76 -24.04 -28.89
CA LEU A 36 -13.04 -24.65 -28.51
C LEU A 36 -14.09 -24.37 -29.61
N ASP A 37 -15.23 -25.06 -29.56
CA ASP A 37 -16.28 -24.93 -30.58
C ASP A 37 -17.21 -23.75 -30.30
N SER A 38 -17.47 -23.48 -29.02
CA SER A 38 -18.32 -22.39 -28.54
C SER A 38 -17.62 -21.52 -27.50
N LEU A 39 -18.08 -20.27 -27.39
CA LEU A 39 -17.72 -19.40 -26.26
C LEU A 39 -18.27 -19.96 -24.94
N GLU A 40 -19.31 -20.79 -25.00
CA GLU A 40 -20.01 -21.29 -23.82
C GLU A 40 -19.17 -22.35 -23.08
N ASP A 41 -18.21 -22.94 -23.80
CA ASP A 41 -17.22 -23.89 -23.30
C ASP A 41 -16.06 -23.19 -22.54
N TRP A 42 -16.00 -21.85 -22.57
CA TRP A 42 -15.01 -21.10 -21.80
C TRP A 42 -15.38 -21.10 -20.30
N PRO A 43 -14.40 -20.87 -19.40
CA PRO A 43 -14.70 -20.68 -17.99
C PRO A 43 -15.62 -19.48 -17.75
N GLU A 44 -16.47 -19.60 -16.73
CA GLU A 44 -17.54 -18.65 -16.43
C GLU A 44 -17.03 -17.21 -16.23
N ASP A 45 -15.91 -17.04 -15.51
CA ASP A 45 -15.30 -15.73 -15.29
C ASP A 45 -14.81 -15.07 -16.59
N LYS A 46 -14.34 -15.88 -17.55
CA LYS A 46 -13.86 -15.38 -18.86
C LYS A 46 -15.01 -15.03 -19.78
N LYS A 47 -16.08 -15.83 -19.77
CA LYS A 47 -17.32 -15.53 -20.52
C LYS A 47 -17.92 -14.20 -20.08
N ILE A 48 -18.06 -14.00 -18.76
CA ILE A 48 -18.55 -12.73 -18.19
C ILE A 48 -17.68 -11.56 -18.64
N LYS A 49 -16.34 -11.70 -18.55
CA LYS A 49 -15.41 -10.65 -19.02
C LYS A 49 -15.56 -10.30 -20.50
N ILE A 50 -15.75 -11.30 -21.36
CA ILE A 50 -15.97 -11.08 -22.81
C ILE A 50 -17.32 -10.42 -23.07
N LYS A 51 -18.38 -10.88 -22.41
CA LYS A 51 -19.72 -10.27 -22.53
C LYS A 51 -19.69 -8.80 -22.10
N ASN A 52 -19.01 -8.49 -20.99
CA ASN A 52 -18.81 -7.11 -20.53
C ASN A 52 -17.99 -6.27 -21.52
N LEU A 53 -16.93 -6.84 -22.10
CA LEU A 53 -16.11 -6.13 -23.09
C LEU A 53 -16.92 -5.74 -24.32
N LEU A 54 -17.72 -6.68 -24.83
CA LEU A 54 -18.59 -6.49 -25.99
C LEU A 54 -19.90 -5.78 -25.64
N GLY A 55 -20.23 -5.59 -24.35
CA GLY A 55 -21.50 -5.01 -23.93
C GLY A 55 -22.72 -5.84 -24.36
N ILE A 56 -22.60 -7.16 -24.33
CA ILE A 56 -23.69 -8.08 -24.67
C ILE A 56 -24.59 -8.22 -23.42
N GLU A 57 -25.80 -7.68 -23.50
CA GLU A 57 -26.83 -7.86 -22.46
C GLU A 57 -27.54 -9.22 -22.59
N ASP A 58 -28.24 -9.65 -21.55
CA ASP A 58 -28.98 -10.91 -21.55
C ASP A 58 -30.03 -10.94 -22.67
N GLY A 59 -29.82 -11.82 -23.65
CA GLY A 59 -30.68 -11.98 -24.83
C GLY A 59 -30.08 -11.46 -26.14
N MET A 60 -28.97 -10.70 -26.10
CA MET A 60 -28.22 -10.35 -27.31
C MET A 60 -27.32 -11.51 -27.75
N GLN A 61 -27.31 -11.81 -29.04
CA GLN A 61 -26.35 -12.74 -29.64
C GLN A 61 -25.19 -11.96 -30.24
N LEU A 62 -24.02 -12.62 -30.38
CA LEU A 62 -22.87 -11.99 -31.04
C LEU A 62 -23.23 -11.45 -32.44
N SER A 63 -24.12 -12.15 -33.16
CA SER A 63 -24.61 -11.76 -34.48
C SER A 63 -25.27 -10.37 -34.54
N ASP A 64 -25.71 -9.85 -33.40
CA ASP A 64 -26.44 -8.59 -33.30
C ASP A 64 -25.50 -7.37 -33.21
N ILE A 65 -24.18 -7.62 -33.10
CA ILE A 65 -23.16 -6.59 -32.97
C ILE A 65 -22.87 -5.95 -34.34
N THR A 66 -23.34 -4.72 -34.53
CA THR A 66 -22.93 -3.88 -35.66
C THR A 66 -21.67 -3.11 -35.34
N ILE A 67 -20.59 -3.37 -36.06
CA ILE A 67 -19.29 -2.71 -35.87
C ILE A 67 -19.35 -1.28 -36.46
N SER A 68 -19.59 -0.30 -35.60
CA SER A 68 -19.55 1.13 -35.95
C SER A 68 -18.33 1.81 -35.33
N THR A 69 -17.90 2.96 -35.86
CA THR A 69 -16.80 3.76 -35.28
C THR A 69 -17.06 4.13 -33.82
N LYS A 70 -18.33 4.40 -33.46
CA LYS A 70 -18.74 4.67 -32.08
C LYS A 70 -18.53 3.45 -31.19
N TYR A 71 -18.95 2.28 -31.65
CA TYR A 71 -18.81 1.03 -30.91
C TYR A 71 -17.34 0.60 -30.74
N ILE A 72 -16.50 0.79 -31.78
CA ILE A 72 -15.04 0.56 -31.68
C ILE A 72 -14.44 1.40 -30.55
N ASN A 73 -14.79 2.70 -30.47
CA ASN A 73 -14.29 3.59 -29.43
C ASN A 73 -14.79 3.19 -28.02
N GLU A 74 -16.04 2.74 -27.90
CA GLU A 74 -16.60 2.26 -26.63
C GLU A 74 -15.90 0.99 -26.13
N VAL A 75 -15.71 0.01 -27.02
CA VAL A 75 -14.99 -1.23 -26.68
C VAL A 75 -13.52 -0.93 -26.37
N GLU A 76 -12.87 -0.04 -27.11
CA GLU A 76 -11.50 0.39 -26.80
C GLU A 76 -11.42 1.10 -25.44
N SER A 77 -12.43 1.87 -25.05
CA SER A 77 -12.50 2.45 -23.71
C SER A 77 -12.58 1.38 -22.62
N ARG A 78 -13.50 0.40 -22.75
CA ARG A 78 -13.66 -0.73 -21.80
C ARG A 78 -12.41 -1.60 -21.73
N LEU A 79 -11.77 -1.88 -22.87
CA LEU A 79 -10.53 -2.64 -22.94
C LEU A 79 -9.37 -1.96 -22.20
N ASN A 80 -9.45 -0.63 -22.07
CA ASN A 80 -8.48 0.20 -21.36
C ASN A 80 -8.92 0.61 -19.94
N GLU A 81 -10.12 0.27 -19.45
CA GLU A 81 -10.60 0.68 -18.11
C GLU A 81 -9.78 0.07 -16.97
N ASP A 82 -9.40 -1.22 -17.07
CA ASP A 82 -8.48 -1.88 -16.13
C ASP A 82 -7.07 -1.26 -16.16
N ILE A 83 -6.69 -0.65 -17.30
CA ILE A 83 -5.42 0.04 -17.46
C ILE A 83 -5.51 1.48 -16.96
N LYS A 84 -6.66 2.15 -17.09
CA LYS A 84 -6.92 3.51 -16.60
C LYS A 84 -6.98 3.57 -15.07
N THR A 85 -7.69 2.64 -14.43
CA THR A 85 -7.73 2.56 -12.96
C THR A 85 -6.35 2.34 -12.34
N CYS A 86 -5.44 1.65 -13.03
CA CYS A 86 -4.04 1.51 -12.62
C CYS A 86 -3.18 2.74 -12.97
N LYS A 87 -3.39 3.38 -14.12
CA LYS A 87 -2.61 4.55 -14.58
C LYS A 87 -2.99 5.87 -13.92
N ASP A 88 -4.23 6.03 -13.47
CA ASP A 88 -4.75 7.26 -12.87
C ASP A 88 -4.67 7.25 -11.34
N SER A 89 -4.13 6.17 -10.75
CA SER A 89 -3.82 6.17 -9.33
C SER A 89 -2.77 7.24 -9.03
N GLU A 90 -3.04 8.09 -8.04
CA GLU A 90 -2.14 9.15 -7.57
C GLU A 90 -0.72 8.60 -7.28
N ILE A 91 -0.64 7.33 -6.86
CA ILE A 91 0.59 6.58 -6.63
C ILE A 91 1.39 6.39 -7.93
N PHE A 92 0.75 6.01 -9.03
CA PHE A 92 1.42 5.83 -10.32
C PHE A 92 1.91 7.14 -10.91
N ASN A 93 1.12 8.21 -10.78
CA ASN A 93 1.54 9.54 -11.19
C ASN A 93 2.74 10.03 -10.36
N LYS A 94 2.76 9.76 -9.05
CA LYS A 94 3.89 10.09 -8.17
C LYS A 94 5.14 9.30 -8.53
N ILE A 95 5.04 7.99 -8.80
CA ILE A 95 6.19 7.18 -9.24
C ILE A 95 6.73 7.66 -10.59
N ARG A 96 5.87 8.09 -11.52
CA ARG A 96 6.33 8.68 -12.79
C ARG A 96 7.10 9.98 -12.64
N SER A 97 6.84 10.75 -11.58
CA SER A 97 7.58 11.97 -11.31
C SER A 97 9.00 11.72 -10.82
N TYR A 98 9.31 10.49 -10.39
CA TYR A 98 10.66 10.11 -9.96
C TYR A 98 11.61 10.03 -11.14
N ASN A 99 12.90 10.19 -10.87
CA ASN A 99 13.93 9.97 -11.88
C ASN A 99 14.05 8.46 -12.23
N ARG A 100 14.77 8.15 -13.31
CA ARG A 100 14.88 6.78 -13.82
C ARG A 100 15.44 5.80 -12.78
N GLU A 101 16.47 6.21 -12.04
CA GLU A 101 17.12 5.40 -11.01
C GLU A 101 16.14 5.08 -9.87
N GLN A 102 15.42 6.08 -9.38
CA GLN A 102 14.39 5.93 -8.36
C GLN A 102 13.25 5.01 -8.81
N GLN A 103 12.82 5.12 -10.08
CA GLN A 103 11.81 4.23 -10.64
C GLN A 103 12.28 2.78 -10.68
N GLU A 104 13.52 2.55 -11.13
CA GLU A 104 14.14 1.21 -11.17
C GLU A 104 14.25 0.60 -9.77
N LEU A 105 14.64 1.40 -8.77
CA LEU A 105 14.72 0.98 -7.35
C LEU A 105 13.34 0.60 -6.77
N VAL A 106 12.30 1.37 -7.09
CA VAL A 106 10.93 1.06 -6.63
C VAL A 106 10.45 -0.27 -7.23
N ILE A 107 10.70 -0.50 -8.52
CA ILE A 107 10.32 -1.74 -9.20
C ILE A 107 11.08 -2.95 -8.63
N ASP A 108 12.39 -2.81 -8.39
CA ASP A 108 13.22 -3.84 -7.77
C ASP A 108 12.72 -4.17 -6.35
N LEU A 109 12.40 -3.16 -5.54
CA LEU A 109 11.83 -3.34 -4.21
C LEU A 109 10.50 -4.12 -4.26
N PHE A 110 9.58 -3.73 -5.15
CA PHE A 110 8.30 -4.46 -5.31
C PHE A 110 8.52 -5.92 -5.73
N THR A 111 9.50 -6.17 -6.60
CA THR A 111 9.84 -7.53 -7.04
C THR A 111 10.38 -8.36 -5.88
N LYS A 112 11.28 -7.80 -5.07
CA LYS A 112 11.84 -8.43 -3.87
C LYS A 112 10.78 -8.71 -2.81
N LEU A 113 9.88 -7.76 -2.56
CA LEU A 113 8.74 -7.95 -1.66
C LEU A 113 7.86 -9.09 -2.15
N LYS A 114 7.52 -9.09 -3.45
CA LYS A 114 6.73 -10.16 -4.05
C LYS A 114 7.41 -11.52 -3.88
N SER A 115 8.69 -11.66 -4.23
CA SER A 115 9.41 -12.94 -4.14
C SER A 115 9.66 -13.40 -2.70
N GLY A 116 9.95 -12.46 -1.78
CA GLY A 116 10.23 -12.76 -0.39
C GLY A 116 9.00 -13.19 0.40
N LEU A 117 7.81 -12.66 0.05
CA LEU A 117 6.55 -12.95 0.71
C LEU A 117 5.81 -14.15 0.10
N THR A 118 6.21 -14.63 -1.08
CA THR A 118 5.53 -15.73 -1.79
C THR A 118 5.75 -17.14 -1.22
N ILE A 119 6.50 -17.32 -0.14
CA ILE A 119 6.91 -18.67 0.28
C ILE A 119 6.00 -19.35 1.32
N ASN A 120 5.17 -18.63 2.09
CA ASN A 120 4.30 -19.31 3.08
C ASN A 120 2.91 -18.68 3.17
N LYS A 121 1.86 -19.47 3.02
CA LYS A 121 0.49 -19.14 3.46
C LYS A 121 0.37 -19.20 5.00
N ASP A 122 1.41 -18.74 5.70
CA ASP A 122 1.47 -18.70 7.16
C ASP A 122 0.87 -17.37 7.62
N ASP A 123 0.05 -17.39 8.67
CA ASP A 123 -0.61 -16.22 9.27
C ASP A 123 0.40 -15.11 9.60
N LYS A 124 1.67 -15.45 9.80
CA LYS A 124 2.77 -14.50 10.05
C LYS A 124 3.07 -13.56 8.87
N VAL A 125 2.72 -13.92 7.64
CA VAL A 125 2.98 -13.06 6.46
C VAL A 125 2.17 -11.77 6.56
N VAL A 126 0.92 -11.86 7.03
CA VAL A 126 0.06 -10.68 7.24
C VAL A 126 0.69 -9.75 8.27
N ASN A 127 1.08 -10.27 9.44
CA ASN A 127 1.72 -9.47 10.48
C ASN A 127 3.03 -8.82 9.99
N THR A 128 3.81 -9.54 9.17
CA THR A 128 5.06 -9.01 8.60
C THR A 128 4.79 -7.84 7.65
N LEU A 129 3.73 -7.93 6.84
CA LEU A 129 3.30 -6.85 5.95
C LEU A 129 2.80 -5.63 6.73
N GLU A 130 2.05 -5.84 7.81
CA GLU A 130 1.60 -4.76 8.68
C GLU A 130 2.78 -4.05 9.32
N TYR A 131 3.74 -4.79 9.89
CA TYR A 131 4.94 -4.18 10.47
C TYR A 131 5.78 -3.44 9.45
N LEU A 132 5.90 -3.95 8.21
CA LEU A 132 6.62 -3.24 7.16
C LEU A 132 5.92 -1.96 6.73
N ARG A 133 4.58 -1.99 6.59
CA ARG A 133 3.77 -0.80 6.30
C ARG A 133 4.02 0.27 7.38
N ASP A 134 3.84 -0.10 8.63
CA ASP A 134 3.97 0.83 9.76
C ASP A 134 5.40 1.38 9.85
N PHE A 135 6.42 0.54 9.60
CA PHE A 135 7.82 0.97 9.52
C PHE A 135 8.04 2.03 8.42
N VAL A 136 7.47 1.83 7.23
CA VAL A 136 7.58 2.79 6.12
C VAL A 136 6.93 4.13 6.47
N ASP A 137 5.75 4.10 7.10
CA ASP A 137 5.06 5.32 7.55
C ASP A 137 5.91 6.12 8.56
N MET A 138 6.65 5.40 9.41
CA MET A 138 7.51 5.99 10.44
C MET A 138 8.86 6.50 9.93
N LEU A 139 9.32 6.14 8.73
CA LEU A 139 10.66 6.50 8.21
C LEU A 139 10.95 8.00 8.19
N ASN A 140 9.93 8.83 8.02
CA ASN A 140 10.08 10.30 8.00
C ASN A 140 9.85 10.95 9.36
N ILE A 141 9.36 10.18 10.34
CA ILE A 141 9.11 10.64 11.70
C ILE A 141 10.33 10.36 12.57
N TYR A 142 10.94 9.17 12.41
CA TYR A 142 12.06 8.70 13.23
C TYR A 142 13.31 8.48 12.37
N PRO A 143 14.34 9.36 12.46
CA PRO A 143 15.57 9.23 11.67
C PRO A 143 16.33 7.93 11.94
N GLU A 144 16.20 7.35 13.13
CA GLU A 144 16.83 6.10 13.55
C GLU A 144 16.45 4.91 12.66
N LEU A 145 15.25 4.94 12.06
CA LEU A 145 14.82 3.90 11.12
C LEU A 145 15.62 3.96 9.82
N LYS A 146 16.01 5.15 9.36
CA LYS A 146 16.91 5.32 8.22
C LYS A 146 18.33 4.85 8.55
N TYR A 147 18.79 5.09 9.77
CA TYR A 147 20.08 4.56 10.25
C TYR A 147 20.06 3.04 10.36
N THR A 148 18.92 2.45 10.76
CA THR A 148 18.71 1.00 10.76
C THR A 148 18.84 0.42 9.35
N LEU A 149 18.22 1.05 8.35
CA LEU A 149 18.35 0.63 6.95
C LEU A 149 19.80 0.74 6.45
N ALA A 150 20.50 1.83 6.79
CA ALA A 150 21.91 2.01 6.43
C ALA A 150 22.79 0.93 7.08
N TYR A 151 22.60 0.65 8.37
CA TYR A 151 23.31 -0.39 9.11
C TYR A 151 23.20 -1.75 8.41
N PHE A 152 21.98 -2.21 8.11
CA PHE A 152 21.82 -3.51 7.45
C PHE A 152 22.36 -3.52 6.03
N SER A 153 22.24 -2.42 5.28
CA SER A 153 22.86 -2.30 3.97
C SER A 153 24.39 -2.49 4.04
N LYS A 154 25.05 -1.91 5.05
CA LYS A 154 26.49 -2.09 5.31
C LYS A 154 26.81 -3.50 5.78
N PHE A 155 26.00 -4.05 6.69
CA PHE A 155 26.17 -5.42 7.21
C PHE A 155 26.13 -6.47 6.10
N TYR A 156 25.25 -6.29 5.11
CA TYR A 156 25.19 -7.13 3.90
C TYR A 156 26.27 -6.80 2.85
N LYS A 157 27.22 -5.90 3.16
CA LYS A 157 28.31 -5.47 2.28
C LYS A 157 27.85 -4.80 0.98
N ASN A 158 26.63 -4.23 0.96
CA ASN A 158 26.12 -3.49 -0.18
C ASN A 158 26.61 -2.04 -0.21
N ARG A 159 27.20 -1.55 0.89
CA ARG A 159 27.77 -0.20 1.04
C ARG A 159 29.06 -0.24 1.83
N ASP A 160 29.87 0.81 1.71
CA ASP A 160 31.08 0.95 2.51
C ASP A 160 30.72 1.15 3.99
N PRO A 161 31.37 0.44 4.94
CA PRO A 161 31.10 0.60 6.36
C PRO A 161 31.26 2.04 6.89
N ASN A 162 32.15 2.83 6.29
CA ASN A 162 32.44 4.21 6.66
C ASN A 162 31.66 5.26 5.85
N GLU A 163 30.71 4.82 5.01
CA GLU A 163 29.81 5.72 4.29
C GLU A 163 28.70 6.23 5.22
N PHE A 164 28.56 7.55 5.34
CA PHE A 164 27.49 8.20 6.11
C PHE A 164 26.71 9.13 5.19
N VAL A 165 25.46 8.78 4.92
CA VAL A 165 24.58 9.50 3.98
C VAL A 165 23.67 10.50 4.70
N TYR A 166 23.41 10.26 6.00
CA TYR A 166 22.57 11.11 6.84
C TYR A 166 23.44 11.92 7.81
N ASP A 167 22.93 12.25 9.00
CA ASP A 167 23.75 12.85 10.05
C ASP A 167 24.84 11.87 10.48
N LYS A 168 26.10 12.26 10.28
CA LYS A 168 27.24 11.37 10.50
C LYS A 168 27.41 10.99 11.96
N GLU A 169 27.22 11.93 12.88
CA GLU A 169 27.45 11.68 14.31
C GLU A 169 26.34 10.77 14.87
N ASP A 170 25.08 11.11 14.59
CA ASP A 170 23.94 10.32 15.04
C ASP A 170 23.90 8.94 14.39
N GLN A 171 24.17 8.86 13.07
CA GLN A 171 24.24 7.59 12.36
C GLN A 171 25.35 6.71 12.92
N PHE A 172 26.54 7.26 13.18
CA PHE A 172 27.65 6.51 13.78
C PHE A 172 27.30 5.98 15.17
N VAL A 173 26.74 6.82 16.03
CA VAL A 173 26.35 6.43 17.40
C VAL A 173 25.29 5.34 17.35
N PHE A 174 24.24 5.52 16.55
CA PHE A 174 23.16 4.56 16.43
C PHE A 174 23.63 3.22 15.85
N GLU A 175 24.41 3.23 14.76
CA GLU A 175 24.98 2.02 14.16
C GLU A 175 25.85 1.25 15.17
N SER A 176 26.62 1.96 16.00
CA SER A 176 27.44 1.37 17.06
C SER A 176 26.59 0.70 18.14
N ILE A 177 25.52 1.37 18.59
CA ILE A 177 24.56 0.81 19.56
C ILE A 177 23.87 -0.42 18.99
N MET A 178 23.44 -0.36 17.73
CA MET A 178 22.80 -1.48 17.03
C MET A 178 23.73 -2.69 16.90
N TYR A 179 24.98 -2.47 16.49
CA TYR A 179 25.99 -3.54 16.44
C TYR A 179 26.19 -4.19 17.81
N TYR A 180 26.33 -3.38 18.86
CA TYR A 180 26.49 -3.87 20.22
C TYR A 180 25.27 -4.67 20.69
N GLY A 181 24.06 -4.14 20.50
CA GLY A 181 22.80 -4.79 20.87
C GLY A 181 22.58 -6.11 20.13
N LEU A 182 22.85 -6.15 18.83
CA LEU A 182 22.77 -7.39 18.04
C LEU A 182 23.84 -8.41 18.44
N THR A 183 25.06 -7.97 18.74
CA THR A 183 26.12 -8.85 19.24
C THR A 183 25.71 -9.48 20.57
N MET A 184 25.15 -8.69 21.49
CA MET A 184 24.57 -9.17 22.74
C MET A 184 23.45 -10.19 22.50
N TYR A 185 22.55 -9.92 21.55
CA TYR A 185 21.47 -10.83 21.21
C TYR A 185 21.96 -12.16 20.63
N HIS A 186 22.92 -12.13 19.70
CA HIS A 186 23.49 -13.34 19.11
C HIS A 186 24.24 -14.18 20.14
N ASN A 187 24.90 -13.52 21.11
CA ASN A 187 25.66 -14.18 22.18
C ASN A 187 24.85 -14.41 23.46
N LYS A 188 23.52 -14.31 23.43
CA LYS A 188 22.65 -14.40 24.64
C LYS A 188 22.80 -15.68 25.48
N SER A 189 23.40 -16.73 24.92
CA SER A 189 23.69 -18.01 25.59
C SER A 189 25.06 -18.06 26.26
N ASP A 190 25.96 -17.10 25.97
CA ASP A 190 27.30 -17.00 26.57
C ASP A 190 27.21 -16.27 27.92
N SER A 191 27.70 -16.92 28.98
CA SER A 191 27.64 -16.41 30.36
C SER A 191 28.39 -15.10 30.57
N LYS A 192 29.37 -14.74 29.71
CA LYS A 192 30.16 -13.50 29.82
C LYS A 192 29.49 -12.27 29.20
N THR A 193 28.58 -12.45 28.25
CA THR A 193 27.85 -11.37 27.55
C THR A 193 26.36 -11.37 27.88
N ARG A 194 25.91 -12.27 28.76
CA ARG A 194 24.51 -12.38 29.17
C ARG A 194 24.06 -11.17 30.00
N LEU A 195 23.20 -10.32 29.42
CA LEU A 195 22.35 -9.44 30.22
C LEU A 195 21.42 -10.32 31.08
N SER A 196 21.31 -10.06 32.38
CA SER A 196 20.47 -10.88 33.25
C SER A 196 19.01 -10.87 32.75
N SER A 197 18.33 -12.02 32.82
CA SER A 197 16.91 -12.13 32.43
C SER A 197 16.02 -11.11 33.15
N VAL A 198 16.40 -10.75 34.38
CA VAL A 198 15.77 -9.69 35.18
C VAL A 198 15.90 -8.33 34.50
N LYS A 199 17.10 -7.91 34.06
CA LYS A 199 17.30 -6.63 33.38
C LYS A 199 16.60 -6.57 32.01
N LEU A 200 16.55 -7.69 31.29
CA LEU A 200 15.79 -7.79 30.03
C LEU A 200 14.30 -7.61 30.27
N LYS A 201 13.76 -8.26 31.32
CA LYS A 201 12.36 -8.09 31.71
C LYS A 201 12.06 -6.66 32.15
N GLU A 202 12.88 -6.06 33.01
CA GLU A 202 12.71 -4.67 33.44
C GLU A 202 12.74 -3.69 32.26
N SER A 203 13.66 -3.89 31.31
CA SER A 203 13.72 -3.09 30.09
C SER A 203 12.44 -3.21 29.26
N HIS A 204 11.93 -4.44 29.10
CA HIS A 204 10.68 -4.69 28.39
C HIS A 204 9.46 -4.09 29.11
N ASP A 205 9.40 -4.19 30.44
CA ASP A 205 8.33 -3.61 31.24
C ASP A 205 8.33 -2.07 31.13
N ARG A 206 9.51 -1.44 31.10
CA ARG A 206 9.64 0.02 30.83
C ARG A 206 9.10 0.37 29.44
N PHE A 207 9.48 -0.38 28.42
CA PHE A 207 8.99 -0.19 27.06
C PHE A 207 7.46 -0.25 26.98
N ILE A 208 6.84 -1.27 27.60
CA ILE A 208 5.37 -1.39 27.66
C ILE A 208 4.75 -0.19 28.38
N ASN A 209 5.32 0.21 29.52
CA ASN A 209 4.81 1.33 30.30
C ASN A 209 4.86 2.66 29.53
N GLU A 210 5.94 2.93 28.80
CA GLU A 210 6.07 4.14 27.97
C GLU A 210 5.04 4.19 26.85
N ILE A 211 4.77 3.06 26.18
CA ILE A 211 3.72 2.98 25.15
C ILE A 211 2.35 3.25 25.77
N ASN A 212 2.05 2.60 26.90
CA ASN A 212 0.78 2.78 27.58
C ASN A 212 0.59 4.20 28.12
N MET A 213 1.66 4.88 28.53
CA MET A 213 1.61 6.29 28.89
C MET A 213 1.27 7.16 27.69
N ARG A 214 1.98 7.00 26.56
CA ARG A 214 1.69 7.74 25.31
C ARG A 214 0.26 7.54 24.82
N ASN A 215 -0.24 6.29 24.86
CA ASN A 215 -1.62 5.98 24.48
C ASN A 215 -2.64 6.67 25.40
N ARG A 216 -2.39 6.67 26.72
CA ARG A 216 -3.25 7.37 27.69
C ARG A 216 -3.27 8.87 27.46
N GLU A 217 -2.12 9.49 27.19
CA GLU A 217 -2.02 10.91 26.88
C GLU A 217 -2.79 11.27 25.59
N GLN A 218 -2.69 10.44 24.55
CA GLN A 218 -3.42 10.65 23.29
C GLN A 218 -4.94 10.53 23.47
N ILE A 219 -5.39 9.56 24.27
CA ILE A 219 -6.81 9.42 24.63
C ILE A 219 -7.27 10.65 25.41
N GLY A 220 -6.52 11.07 26.44
CA GLY A 220 -6.83 12.26 27.22
C GLY A 220 -6.92 13.53 26.37
N ARG A 221 -5.98 13.74 25.44
CA ARG A 221 -6.02 14.86 24.49
C ARG A 221 -7.28 14.84 23.62
N THR A 222 -7.70 13.66 23.18
CA THR A 222 -8.90 13.48 22.35
C THR A 222 -10.17 13.79 23.15
N GLU A 223 -10.23 13.36 24.41
CA GLU A 223 -11.34 13.67 25.33
C GLU A 223 -11.42 15.16 25.66
N GLU A 224 -10.27 15.82 25.90
CA GLU A 224 -10.20 17.26 26.12
C GLU A 224 -10.69 18.04 24.89
N LEU A 225 -10.25 17.66 23.69
CA LEU A 225 -10.70 18.26 22.42
C LEU A 225 -12.20 18.05 22.18
N ASN A 226 -12.73 16.86 22.45
CA ASN A 226 -14.16 16.58 22.34
C ASN A 226 -14.98 17.40 23.34
N THR A 227 -14.48 17.54 24.57
CA THR A 227 -15.12 18.36 25.60
C THR A 227 -15.12 19.84 25.20
N ALA A 228 -14.00 20.34 24.68
CA ALA A 228 -13.88 21.71 24.17
C ALA A 228 -14.81 21.94 22.98
N LYS A 229 -14.92 20.98 22.05
CA LYS A 229 -15.86 21.01 20.91
C LYS A 229 -17.31 21.10 21.37
N ILE A 230 -17.73 20.26 22.32
CA ILE A 230 -19.11 20.29 22.86
C ILE A 230 -19.41 21.64 23.52
N LYS A 231 -18.46 22.17 24.31
CA LYS A 231 -18.59 23.50 24.93
C LYS A 231 -18.67 24.61 23.89
N ALA A 232 -17.82 24.57 22.86
CA ALA A 232 -17.83 25.54 21.76
C ALA A 232 -19.17 25.55 21.02
N LEU A 233 -19.68 24.38 20.63
CA LEU A 233 -20.98 24.23 19.97
C LEU A 233 -22.12 24.76 20.85
N LYS A 234 -22.09 24.46 22.15
CA LYS A 234 -23.09 24.96 23.11
C LYS A 234 -23.02 26.48 23.32
N GLU A 235 -21.82 27.05 23.43
CA GLU A 235 -21.61 28.51 23.58
C GLU A 235 -22.02 29.28 22.32
N LEU A 236 -21.86 28.69 21.13
CA LEU A 236 -22.24 29.28 19.84
C LEU A 236 -23.67 28.95 19.39
N GLY A 237 -24.38 28.05 20.09
CA GLY A 237 -25.75 27.66 19.76
C GLY A 237 -25.88 26.75 18.52
N TYR A 238 -24.81 26.06 18.12
CA TYR A 238 -24.82 25.14 16.99
C TYR A 238 -25.03 23.68 17.44
N ALA A 239 -25.79 22.91 16.66
CA ALA A 239 -25.96 21.47 16.90
C ALA A 239 -24.75 20.64 16.40
N GLU A 240 -24.15 21.05 15.28
CA GLU A 240 -23.03 20.36 14.64
C GLU A 240 -22.14 21.32 13.85
N ILE A 241 -20.94 20.83 13.49
CA ILE A 241 -20.01 21.57 12.62
C ILE A 241 -20.35 21.30 11.16
N ASN A 242 -20.45 22.36 10.37
CA ASN A 242 -20.60 22.35 8.92
C ASN A 242 -19.67 23.40 8.29
N GLU A 243 -19.60 23.45 6.96
CA GLU A 243 -18.69 24.36 6.24
C GLU A 243 -18.92 25.85 6.55
N LYS A 244 -20.12 26.24 6.98
CA LYS A 244 -20.47 27.63 7.26
C LYS A 244 -20.03 28.07 8.66
N ASN A 245 -20.04 27.17 9.64
CA ASN A 245 -19.70 27.49 11.03
C ASN A 245 -18.35 26.92 11.50
N ALA A 246 -17.67 26.11 10.68
CA ALA A 246 -16.41 25.45 11.05
C ALA A 246 -15.34 26.41 11.54
N LYS A 247 -15.14 27.54 10.86
CA LYS A 247 -14.12 28.52 11.24
C LYS A 247 -14.39 29.10 12.64
N GLU A 248 -15.62 29.51 12.89
CA GLU A 248 -16.05 30.10 14.16
C GLU A 248 -15.96 29.08 15.30
N VAL A 249 -16.41 27.83 15.06
CA VAL A 249 -16.33 26.76 16.06
C VAL A 249 -14.89 26.40 16.39
N LEU A 250 -13.99 26.35 15.39
CA LEU A 250 -12.56 26.06 15.61
C LEU A 250 -11.85 27.18 16.39
N GLU A 251 -12.14 28.45 16.07
CA GLU A 251 -11.63 29.59 16.83
C GLU A 251 -12.12 29.54 18.28
N LYS A 252 -13.38 29.13 18.50
CA LYS A 252 -13.95 28.99 19.85
C LYS A 252 -13.36 27.82 20.64
N ILE A 253 -13.07 26.69 19.98
CA ILE A 253 -12.34 25.57 20.59
C ILE A 253 -10.97 26.05 21.07
N ALA A 254 -10.23 26.76 20.23
CA ALA A 254 -8.91 27.29 20.58
C ALA A 254 -8.96 28.32 21.71
N GLU A 255 -10.01 29.15 21.78
CA GLU A 255 -10.24 30.06 22.92
C GLU A 255 -10.47 29.26 24.22
N ILE A 256 -11.33 28.23 24.18
CA ILE A 256 -11.66 27.38 25.34
C ILE A 256 -10.43 26.64 25.86
N GLU A 257 -9.57 26.13 24.97
CA GLU A 257 -8.31 25.48 25.36
C GLU A 257 -7.31 26.42 26.03
N ARG A 258 -7.37 27.73 25.73
CA ARG A 258 -6.51 28.76 26.35
C ARG A 258 -7.05 29.29 27.67
N ARG A 259 -8.28 28.97 28.05
CA ARG A 259 -8.84 29.38 29.35
C ARG A 259 -8.06 28.67 30.47
N PRO A 260 -7.61 29.38 31.52
CA PRO A 260 -6.95 28.74 32.64
C PRO A 260 -7.90 27.71 33.26
N LYS A 261 -7.48 26.45 33.32
CA LYS A 261 -8.21 25.37 34.00
C LYS A 261 -8.27 25.76 35.49
N ARG A 262 -9.45 26.17 35.96
CA ARG A 262 -9.74 26.41 37.39
C ARG A 262 -9.90 25.10 38.14
#